data_AF-A0A0F9F4Z3-F1
#
_entry.id   AF-A0A0F9F4Z3-F1
#
_cell.length_a   1.000
_cell.length_b   1.000
_cell.length_c   1.000
_cell.angle_alpha   90.00
_cell.angle_beta   90.00
_cell.angle_gamma   90.00
#
_symmetry.space_group_name_H-M   'P 1'
#
loop_
_entity.id
_entity.type
_entity.pdbx_description
1 polymer ?
#
loop_
_entity_poly.entity_id
_entity_poly.type
_entity_poly.pdbx_seq_one_letter_code
_entity_poly.pdbx_strand_id
1 'polypeptide(L)' 'MIFLKNLKLKNFCGYRDFEVDLSSGGEVKKWQMLFGSNGSGKSNFLTAITLLSSPFRLQSRSENQLFLRRLTYHP' A
#
# COMPACT_ATOMS: atom_id res chain seq x y z
N MET A 1 -15.74 -13.26 -1.46
CA MET A 1 -14.93 -12.54 -0.46
C MET A 1 -13.49 -12.51 -0.97
N ILE A 2 -12.84 -11.34 -1.02
CA ILE A 2 -11.49 -11.18 -1.58
C ILE A 2 -10.50 -10.99 -0.42
N PHE A 3 -9.34 -11.63 -0.51
CA PHE A 3 -8.29 -11.53 0.49
C PHE A 3 -6.96 -11.15 -0.16
N LEU A 4 -6.20 -10.28 0.51
CA LEU A 4 -4.86 -9.88 0.08
C LEU A 4 -3.84 -10.90 0.59
N LYS A 5 -3.20 -11.65 -0.32
CA LYS A 5 -2.20 -12.68 0.03
C LYS A 5 -0.79 -12.12 0.12
N ASN A 6 -0.37 -11.34 -0.86
CA ASN A 6 0.95 -10.72 -0.91
C ASN A 6 0.77 -9.26 -1.34
N LEU A 7 1.61 -8.37 -0.80
CA LEU A 7 1.73 -7.00 -1.26
C LEU A 7 3.19 -6.67 -1.56
N LYS A 8 3.45 -6.20 -2.78
CA LYS A 8 4.75 -5.73 -3.23
C LYS A 8 4.68 -4.25 -3.57
N LEU A 9 5.54 -3.45 -2.93
CA LEU A 9 5.65 -2.02 -3.08
C LEU A 9 7.04 -1.68 -3.62
N LYS A 10 7.10 -1.12 -4.83
CA LYS A 10 8.34 -0.66 -5.44
C LYS A 10 8.23 0.82 -5.75
N ASN A 11 9.23 1.58 -5.32
CA ASN A 11 9.28 3.02 -5.51
C ASN A 11 7.96 3.69 -5.08
N PHE A 12 7.50 3.39 -3.87
CA PHE A 12 6.18 3.80 -3.39
C PHE A 12 6.27 4.48 -2.02
N CYS A 13 6.00 5.78 -1.92
CA CYS A 13 5.80 6.53 -0.67
C CYS A 13 6.63 6.07 0.56
N GLY A 14 7.95 6.25 0.53
CA GLY A 14 8.85 5.83 1.63
C GLY A 14 9.29 4.37 1.59
N TYR A 15 8.69 3.54 0.72
CA TYR A 15 9.11 2.16 0.42
C TYR A 15 9.91 2.12 -0.89
N ARG A 16 11.20 1.78 -0.80
CA ARG A 16 12.09 1.65 -1.98
C ARG A 16 11.83 0.34 -2.75
N ASP A 17 11.95 -0.79 -2.08
CA ASP A 17 11.58 -2.12 -2.56
C ASP A 17 11.18 -2.94 -1.33
N PHE A 18 9.88 -3.21 -1.19
CA PHE A 18 9.30 -3.86 -0.03
C PHE A 18 8.31 -4.93 -0.49
N GLU A 19 8.36 -6.09 0.14
CA GLU A 19 7.45 -7.20 -0.14
C GLU A 19 7.04 -7.84 1.17
N VAL A 20 5.76 -8.15 1.30
CA VAL A 20 5.23 -8.83 2.48
C VAL A 20 4.23 -9.91 2.08
N ASP A 21 4.40 -11.08 2.68
CA ASP A 21 3.40 -12.13 2.66
C ASP A 21 2.42 -11.90 3.82
N LEU A 22 1.17 -11.66 3.44
CA LEU A 22 0.04 -11.44 4.34
C LEU A 22 -0.73 -12.74 4.63
N SER A 23 -0.33 -13.83 3.97
CA SER A 23 -0.73 -15.19 4.29
C SER A 23 0.22 -15.84 5.31
N SER A 24 -0.20 -16.96 5.89
CA SER A 24 0.62 -17.81 6.73
C SER A 24 0.57 -19.22 6.14
N GLY A 25 1.62 -19.65 5.44
CA GLY A 25 1.65 -20.99 4.87
C GLY A 25 0.49 -21.32 3.92
N GLY A 26 -0.01 -20.32 3.18
CA GLY A 26 -1.14 -20.48 2.25
C GLY A 26 -2.51 -20.15 2.84
N GLU A 27 -2.63 -19.99 4.16
CA GLU A 27 -3.87 -19.58 4.82
C GLU A 27 -3.92 -18.06 5.03
N VAL A 28 -5.12 -17.47 4.89
CA VAL A 28 -5.31 -16.03 5.10
C VAL A 28 -5.33 -15.73 6.60
N LYS A 29 -4.43 -14.84 7.05
CA LYS A 29 -4.46 -14.34 8.44
C LYS A 29 -5.71 -13.49 8.66
N LYS A 30 -6.51 -13.86 9.67
CA LYS A 30 -7.71 -13.10 10.06
C LYS A 30 -7.38 -11.71 10.64
N TRP A 31 -6.23 -11.59 11.29
CA TRP A 31 -5.79 -10.36 11.94
C TRP A 31 -4.36 -10.03 11.52
N GLN A 32 -4.13 -8.75 11.21
CA GLN A 32 -2.82 -8.21 10.91
C GLN A 32 -2.64 -6.92 11.68
N MET A 33 -1.45 -6.73 12.23
CA MET A 33 -1.09 -5.51 12.95
C MET A 33 0.15 -4.91 12.31
N LEU A 34 0.11 -3.59 12.07
CA LEU A 34 1.24 -2.80 11.60
C LEU A 34 1.76 -1.91 12.72
N PHE A 35 3.03 -2.05 13.06
CA PHE A 35 3.71 -1.27 14.09
C PHE A 35 4.93 -0.54 13.53
N GLY A 36 5.37 0.52 14.23
CA GLY A 36 6.52 1.33 13.86
C GLY A 36 6.38 2.77 14.33
N SER A 37 7.45 3.54 14.30
CA SER A 37 7.47 4.97 14.64
C SER A 37 6.55 5.80 13.74
N ASN A 38 6.14 6.99 14.17
CA ASN A 38 5.40 7.91 13.29
C ASN A 38 6.31 8.37 12.14
N GLY A 39 5.75 8.50 10.94
CA GLY A 39 6.51 8.78 9.72
C GLY A 39 7.12 7.55 9.02
N SER A 40 7.09 6.36 9.63
CA SER A 40 7.64 5.11 9.03
C SER A 40 6.87 4.55 7.82
N GLY A 41 5.83 5.24 7.34
CA GLY A 41 5.08 4.81 6.14
C GLY A 41 3.85 3.94 6.39
N LYS A 42 3.46 3.66 7.65
CA LYS A 42 2.27 2.83 7.96
C LYS A 42 0.99 3.28 7.25
N SER A 43 0.69 4.59 7.21
CA SER A 43 -0.47 5.12 6.48
C SER A 43 -0.31 4.97 4.96
N ASN A 44 0.92 5.05 4.45
CA ASN A 44 1.21 4.84 3.03
C ASN A 44 0.98 3.38 2.65
N PHE A 45 1.35 2.42 3.51
CA PHE A 45 1.03 1.00 3.30
C PHE A 45 -0.48 0.77 3.11
N LEU A 46 -1.32 1.34 3.99
CA LEU A 46 -2.78 1.27 3.84
C LEU A 46 -3.28 1.99 2.58
N THR A 47 -2.61 3.08 2.18
CA THR A 47 -2.91 3.80 0.93
C THR A 47 -2.65 2.91 -0.28
N ALA A 48 -1.58 2.10 -0.30
CA ALA A 48 -1.33 1.15 -1.38
C ALA A 48 -2.45 0.11 -1.54
N ILE A 49 -2.93 -0.44 -0.42
CA ILE A 49 -4.06 -1.38 -0.42
C ILE A 49 -5.34 -0.70 -0.93
N THR A 50 -5.58 0.54 -0.52
CA THR A 50 -6.74 1.32 -0.97
C THR A 50 -6.69 1.59 -2.48
N LEU A 51 -5.49 1.88 -3.01
CA LEU A 51 -5.27 2.12 -4.44
C LEU A 51 -5.62 0.89 -5.29
N LEU A 52 -5.26 -0.32 -4.82
CA LEU A 52 -5.58 -1.57 -5.49
C LEU A 52 -7.07 -1.92 -5.41
N SER A 53 -7.70 -1.71 -4.25
CA SER A 53 -9.08 -2.10 -3.98
C SER A 53 -10.13 -1.11 -4.49
N SER A 54 -9.76 0.15 -4.71
CA SER A 54 -10.68 1.21 -5.12
C SER A 54 -10.04 2.19 -6.11
N PRO A 55 -9.61 1.71 -7.30
CA PRO A 55 -8.95 2.55 -8.30
C PRO A 55 -9.84 3.71 -8.78
N PHE A 56 -11.17 3.55 -8.73
CA PHE A 56 -12.14 4.58 -9.08
C PHE A 56 -12.08 5.83 -8.20
N ARG A 57 -11.56 5.74 -6.96
CA ARG A 57 -11.31 6.91 -6.11
C ARG A 57 -10.28 7.86 -6.72
N LEU A 58 -9.49 7.38 -7.67
CA LEU A 58 -8.57 8.20 -8.44
C LEU A 58 -9.29 8.85 -9.62
N GLN A 59 -10.28 8.21 -10.26
CA GLN A 59 -10.88 8.73 -11.50
C GLN A 59 -11.51 10.13 -11.40
N SER A 60 -11.98 10.55 -10.23
CA SER A 60 -12.70 11.82 -10.06
C SER A 60 -11.82 13.05 -9.78
N ARG A 61 -10.47 12.93 -9.80
CA ARG A 61 -9.57 14.07 -9.58
C ARG A 61 -8.76 14.41 -10.82
N SER A 62 -9.03 15.55 -11.45
CA SER A 62 -8.19 16.17 -12.49
C SER A 62 -6.72 16.39 -12.05
N GLU A 63 -6.41 16.32 -10.75
CA GLU A 63 -5.08 16.47 -10.14
C GLU A 63 -4.25 15.17 -10.02
N ASN A 64 -4.72 14.05 -10.58
CA ASN A 64 -4.12 12.73 -10.37
C ASN A 64 -2.64 12.61 -10.71
N GLN A 65 -2.13 13.36 -11.70
CA GLN A 65 -0.72 13.27 -12.05
C GLN A 65 0.18 13.75 -10.90
N LEU A 66 -0.22 14.82 -10.20
CA LEU A 66 0.52 15.32 -9.04
C LEU A 66 0.38 14.37 -7.85
N PHE A 67 -0.81 13.79 -7.67
CA PHE A 67 -1.04 12.77 -6.65
C PHE A 67 -0.15 11.53 -6.87
N LEU A 68 -0.17 10.93 -8.06
CA LEU A 68 0.63 9.76 -8.40
C LEU A 68 2.14 10.05 -8.35
N ARG A 69 2.58 11.26 -8.74
CA ARG A 69 3.99 11.67 -8.59
C ARG A 69 4.45 11.69 -7.13
N ARG A 70 3.59 12.12 -6.21
CA ARG A 70 3.85 12.07 -4.76
C ARG A 70 3.89 10.63 -4.22
N LEU A 71 3.36 9.66 -4.97
CA LEU A 71 3.41 8.25 -4.60
C LEU A 71 4.74 7.57 -4.90
N THR A 72 5.82 8.31 -5.11
CA THR A 72 7.15 7.74 -5.36
C THR A 72 8.01 7.75 -4.09
N TYR A 73 9.05 6.92 -4.07
CA TYR A 73 10.03 6.95 -3.00
C TYR A 73 10.91 8.19 -3.15
N HIS A 74 11.04 8.96 -2.07
CA HIS A 74 11.96 10.08 -1.96
C HIS A 74 12.90 9.78 -0.77
N PRO A 75 14.23 9.82 -0.98
CA PRO A 75 15.22 9.59 0.09
C PRO A 75 15.23 10.70 1.14
#